data_AF-A0A535U4Z7-F1
#
_entry.id   AF-A0A535U4Z7-F1
#
_cell.length_a   1.000
_cell.length_b   1.000
_cell.length_c   1.000
_cell.angle_alpha   90.00
_cell.angle_beta   90.00
_cell.angle_gamma   90.00
#
_symmetry.space_group_name_H-M   'P 1'
#
loop_
_entity.id
_entity.type
_entity.pdbx_description
1 polymer ?
#
loop_
_entity_poly.entity_id
_entity_poly.type
_entity_poly.pdbx_seq_one_letter_code
_entity_poly.pdbx_strand_id
1 'polypeptide(L)'
;METSCDETSVALVEGGRRVLANVIHSQVDLHSEFGGVVPELAARDHLERMPHLLEAAFEQAQAGREDVGLIAVTRGPGLAGCLLVGVGVAEGLGAAWHRPVTGVNHLWGHIY
;
A
#
# COMPACT_ATOMS: atom_id res chain seq x y z
N MET A 1 1.35 3.73 -0.12
CA MET A 1 1.06 2.28 -0.04
C MET A 1 1.05 1.88 1.42
N GLU A 2 -0.02 1.24 1.86
CA GLU A 2 -0.23 0.84 3.26
C GLU A 2 -0.56 -0.65 3.31
N THR A 3 0.24 -1.40 4.07
CA THR A 3 0.18 -2.86 4.26
C THR A 3 0.69 -3.23 5.66
N SER A 4 0.44 -2.41 6.67
CA SER A 4 0.99 -2.64 8.02
C SER A 4 0.29 -3.76 8.78
N CYS A 5 -0.96 -4.09 8.46
CA CYS A 5 -1.77 -5.06 9.20
C CYS A 5 -2.64 -5.93 8.26
N ASP A 6 -3.94 -5.64 8.16
CA ASP A 6 -4.97 -6.44 7.48
C ASP A 6 -5.73 -5.67 6.40
N GLU A 7 -5.19 -4.52 5.99
CA GLU A 7 -5.71 -3.69 4.92
C GLU A 7 -4.61 -3.47 3.88
N THR A 8 -4.93 -3.74 2.62
CA THR A 8 -4.09 -3.33 1.48
C THR A 8 -4.65 -2.03 0.95
N SER A 9 -3.85 -0.97 0.91
CA SER A 9 -4.28 0.31 0.36
C SER A 9 -3.24 0.96 -0.56
N VAL A 10 -3.75 1.52 -1.65
CA VAL A 10 -3.00 2.32 -2.62
C VAL A 10 -3.75 3.62 -2.87
N ALA A 11 -3.03 4.73 -2.77
CA ALA A 11 -3.56 6.05 -3.06
C ALA A 11 -2.60 6.83 -3.97
N LEU A 12 -3.17 7.66 -4.85
CA LEU A 12 -2.46 8.64 -5.66
C LEU A 12 -2.85 10.03 -5.15
N VAL A 13 -1.86 10.81 -4.73
CA VAL A 13 -2.06 12.12 -4.12
C VAL A 13 -1.25 13.18 -4.86
N GLU A 14 -1.93 14.20 -5.37
CA GLU A 14 -1.33 15.34 -6.04
C GLU A 14 -1.01 16.45 -5.02
N GLY A 15 0.23 16.95 -5.06
CA GLY A 15 0.69 18.07 -4.22
C GLY A 15 0.58 17.82 -2.71
N GLY A 16 0.49 16.55 -2.29
CA GLY A 16 0.33 16.16 -0.88
C GLY A 16 -1.00 16.58 -0.24
N ARG A 17 -1.99 16.99 -1.04
CA ARG A 17 -3.27 17.51 -0.52
C ARG A 17 -4.49 17.00 -1.26
N ARG A 18 -4.37 16.77 -2.56
CA ARG A 18 -5.50 16.35 -3.40
C ARG A 18 -5.40 14.86 -3.67
N VAL A 19 -6.33 14.10 -3.10
CA VAL A 19 -6.45 12.66 -3.37
C VAL A 19 -7.10 12.48 -4.74
N LEU A 20 -6.38 11.86 -5.67
CA LEU A 20 -6.88 11.52 -7.01
C LEU A 20 -7.53 10.13 -7.02
N ALA A 21 -6.94 9.19 -6.30
CA ALA A 21 -7.49 7.87 -6.05
C ALA A 21 -7.11 7.38 -4.65
N ASN A 22 -7.99 6.58 -4.06
CA ASN A 22 -7.74 5.86 -2.82
C ASN A 22 -8.53 4.56 -2.86
N VAL A 23 -7.82 3.44 -3.05
CA VAL A 23 -8.40 2.11 -3.16
C VAL A 23 -7.96 1.31 -1.95
N ILE A 24 -8.92 0.63 -1.30
CA ILE A 24 -8.72 -0.12 -0.06
C ILE A 24 -9.34 -1.50 -0.22
N HIS A 25 -8.59 -2.53 0.16
CA HIS A 25 -9.06 -3.88 0.35
C HIS A 25 -8.87 -4.29 1.81
N SER A 26 -9.97 -4.66 2.48
CA SER A 26 -9.95 -5.12 3.87
C SER A 26 -10.02 -6.64 3.93
N GLN A 27 -9.22 -7.23 4.82
CA GLN A 27 -9.15 -8.67 5.05
C GLN A 27 -10.03 -9.13 6.22
N VAL A 28 -10.96 -8.31 6.72
CA VAL A 28 -11.82 -8.66 7.88
C VAL A 28 -12.51 -10.01 7.71
N ASP A 29 -13.07 -10.27 6.51
CA ASP A 29 -13.74 -11.54 6.23
C ASP A 29 -12.77 -12.73 6.28
N LEU A 30 -11.53 -12.56 5.79
CA LEU A 30 -10.48 -13.57 5.80
C LEU A 30 -10.06 -13.95 7.24
N HIS A 31 -10.01 -12.98 8.15
CA HIS A 31 -9.58 -13.21 9.54
C HIS A 31 -10.74 -13.55 10.50
N SER A 32 -11.98 -13.43 10.05
CA SER A 32 -13.19 -13.57 10.88
C SER A 32 -13.30 -14.93 11.58
N GLU A 33 -12.90 -16.02 10.92
CA GLU A 33 -12.95 -17.38 11.46
C GLU A 33 -11.89 -17.65 12.55
N PHE A 34 -10.85 -16.81 12.62
CA PHE A 34 -9.71 -16.99 13.52
C PHE A 34 -9.80 -16.13 14.78
N GLY A 35 -10.76 -15.19 14.85
CA GLY A 35 -10.92 -14.28 15.99
C GLY A 35 -9.82 -13.22 16.13
N GLY A 36 -9.00 -13.04 15.09
CA GLY A 36 -7.90 -12.07 15.06
C GLY A 36 -7.06 -12.21 13.79
N VAL A 37 -6.22 -11.22 13.53
CA VAL A 37 -5.36 -11.19 12.33
C VAL A 37 -4.34 -12.32 12.39
N VAL A 38 -4.35 -13.19 11.37
CA VAL A 38 -3.34 -14.23 11.18
C VAL A 38 -2.22 -13.67 10.29
N PRO A 39 -1.00 -13.42 10.81
CA PRO A 39 0.01 -12.64 10.08
C PRO A 39 0.41 -13.21 8.72
N GLU A 40 0.51 -14.53 8.60
CA GLU A 40 0.89 -15.19 7.34
C GLU A 40 -0.20 -15.05 6.26
N LEU A 41 -1.47 -15.21 6.65
CA LEU A 41 -2.60 -15.02 5.73
C LEU A 41 -2.69 -13.56 5.28
N ALA A 42 -2.45 -12.63 6.20
CA ALA A 42 -2.48 -11.20 5.90
C ALA A 42 -1.40 -10.79 4.90
N ALA A 43 -0.15 -11.24 5.12
CA ALA A 43 0.95 -10.98 4.22
C ALA A 43 0.71 -11.57 2.82
N ARG A 44 0.18 -12.80 2.76
CA ARG A 44 -0.15 -13.45 1.49
C ARG A 44 -1.23 -12.70 0.72
N ASP A 45 -2.31 -12.30 1.38
CA ASP A 45 -3.37 -11.55 0.72
C ASP A 45 -2.87 -10.18 0.23
N HIS A 46 -2.02 -9.47 0.98
CA HIS A 46 -1.37 -8.25 0.46
C HIS A 46 -0.62 -8.50 -0.86
N LEU A 47 0.14 -9.59 -0.94
CA LEU A 47 0.92 -9.94 -2.13
C LEU A 47 0.01 -10.23 -3.33
N GLU A 48 -1.09 -10.95 -3.10
CA GLU A 48 -2.06 -11.30 -4.14
C GLU A 48 -2.88 -10.07 -4.60
N ARG A 49 -3.20 -9.14 -3.70
CA ARG A 49 -4.06 -7.99 -3.98
C ARG A 49 -3.34 -6.77 -4.53
N MET A 50 -2.08 -6.55 -4.15
CA MET A 50 -1.35 -5.32 -4.47
C MET A 50 -1.35 -4.94 -5.96
N PRO A 51 -1.10 -5.86 -6.93
CA PRO A 51 -1.11 -5.51 -8.34
C PRO A 51 -2.46 -4.95 -8.81
N HIS A 52 -3.56 -5.57 -8.37
CA HIS A 52 -4.92 -5.14 -8.74
C HIS A 52 -5.29 -3.78 -8.14
N LEU A 53 -4.84 -3.50 -6.90
CA LEU A 53 -5.09 -2.20 -6.28
C LEU A 53 -4.26 -1.08 -6.94
N LEU A 54 -3.03 -1.39 -7.38
CA LEU A 54 -2.24 -0.45 -8.18
C LEU A 54 -2.94 -0.11 -9.49
N GLU A 55 -3.39 -1.12 -10.24
CA GLU A 55 -4.14 -0.93 -11.49
C GLU A 55 -5.39 -0.07 -11.26
N ALA A 56 -6.23 -0.45 -10.29
CA ALA A 56 -7.45 0.28 -9.95
C ALA A 56 -7.18 1.73 -9.53
N ALA A 57 -6.09 1.99 -8.78
CA ALA A 57 -5.73 3.34 -8.36
C ALA A 57 -5.35 4.22 -9.56
N PHE A 58 -4.55 3.70 -10.50
CA PHE A 58 -4.18 4.44 -11.71
C PHE A 58 -5.38 4.69 -12.62
N GLU A 59 -6.25 3.69 -12.79
CA GLU A 59 -7.49 3.84 -13.56
C GLU A 59 -8.40 4.92 -12.95
N GLN A 60 -8.63 4.87 -11.64
CA GLN A 60 -9.46 5.85 -10.93
C GLN A 60 -8.86 7.27 -11.01
N ALA A 61 -7.54 7.40 -10.91
CA ALA A 61 -6.85 8.69 -11.02
C ALA A 61 -6.73 9.21 -12.46
N GLN A 62 -7.03 8.38 -13.46
CA GLN A 62 -6.75 8.64 -14.88
C GLN A 62 -5.30 9.09 -15.13
N ALA A 63 -4.36 8.42 -14.45
CA ALA A 63 -2.94 8.76 -14.44
C ALA A 63 -2.09 7.58 -14.92
N GLY A 64 -0.85 7.87 -15.34
CA GLY A 64 0.15 6.86 -15.69
C GLY A 64 1.36 6.89 -14.77
N ARG A 65 2.24 5.89 -14.92
CA ARG A 65 3.51 5.81 -14.18
C ARG A 65 4.40 7.05 -14.32
N GLU A 66 4.28 7.80 -15.42
CA GLU A 66 5.08 9.00 -15.68
C GLU A 66 4.66 10.19 -14.81
N ASP A 67 3.42 10.18 -14.31
CA ASP A 67 2.86 11.21 -13.43
C ASP A 67 3.31 11.01 -11.96
N VAL A 68 3.93 9.86 -11.64
CA VAL A 68 4.40 9.54 -10.30
C VAL A 68 5.78 10.13 -10.05
N GLY A 69 5.85 11.15 -9.20
CA GLY A 69 7.11 11.78 -8.79
C GLY A 69 7.81 11.10 -7.61
N LEU A 70 7.07 10.40 -6.75
CA LEU A 70 7.54 9.81 -5.49
C LEU A 70 6.68 8.59 -5.14
N ILE A 71 7.31 7.54 -4.62
CA ILE A 71 6.61 6.38 -4.06
C ILE A 71 6.76 6.42 -2.54
N ALA A 72 5.64 6.49 -1.83
CA ALA A 72 5.59 6.46 -0.38
C ALA A 72 4.98 5.15 0.11
N VAL A 73 5.63 4.49 1.06
CA VAL A 73 5.22 3.20 1.59
C VAL A 73 5.39 3.12 3.10
N THR A 74 4.44 2.49 3.78
CA THR A 74 4.52 2.31 5.23
C THR A 74 5.68 1.37 5.58
N ARG A 75 6.61 1.88 6.41
CA ARG A 75 7.77 1.12 6.94
C ARG A 75 7.56 0.64 8.38
N GLY A 76 6.47 1.06 9.02
CA GLY A 76 6.08 0.61 10.35
C GLY A 76 5.58 1.74 11.26
N PRO A 77 5.15 1.44 12.50
CA PRO A 77 5.03 0.09 13.07
C PRO A 77 3.97 -0.76 12.35
N GLY A 78 4.05 -2.08 12.49
CA GLY A 78 3.15 -3.03 11.83
C GLY A 78 3.67 -4.47 11.88
N LEU A 79 2.92 -5.40 11.29
CA LEU A 79 3.31 -6.80 11.13
C LEU A 79 4.45 -6.92 10.12
N ALA A 80 5.57 -7.54 10.52
CA ALA A 80 6.80 -7.55 9.73
C ALA A 80 6.61 -8.14 8.31
N GLY A 81 5.88 -9.25 8.18
CA GLY A 81 5.58 -9.86 6.88
C GLY A 81 4.76 -8.94 5.98
N CYS A 82 3.72 -8.32 6.52
CA CYS A 82 2.87 -7.39 5.78
C CYS A 82 3.64 -6.13 5.33
N LEU A 83 4.48 -5.56 6.20
CA LEU A 83 5.34 -4.41 5.86
C LEU A 83 6.33 -4.76 4.75
N LEU A 84 6.93 -5.95 4.79
CA LEU A 84 7.89 -6.40 3.77
C LEU A 84 7.25 -6.49 2.38
N VAL A 85 5.99 -6.89 2.27
CA VAL A 85 5.27 -6.91 0.98
C VAL A 85 5.17 -5.51 0.39
N GLY A 86 4.64 -4.54 1.16
CA GLY A 86 4.51 -3.16 0.70
C GLY A 86 5.87 -2.56 0.32
N VAL A 87 6.87 -2.67 1.20
CA VAL A 87 8.22 -2.14 0.97
C VAL A 87 8.86 -2.79 -0.25
N GLY A 88 8.77 -4.11 -0.40
CA GLY A 88 9.33 -4.83 -1.54
C GLY A 88 8.72 -4.39 -2.87
N VAL A 89 7.40 -4.21 -2.93
CA VAL A 89 6.73 -3.68 -4.12
C VAL A 89 7.16 -2.25 -4.39
N ALA A 90 7.20 -1.38 -3.38
CA ALA A 90 7.60 0.01 -3.53
C ALA A 90 9.03 0.16 -4.06
N GLU A 91 10.00 -0.60 -3.52
CA GLU A 91 11.38 -0.64 -3.98
C GLU A 91 11.48 -1.17 -5.43
N GLY A 92 10.73 -2.23 -5.76
CA GLY A 92 10.67 -2.77 -7.12
C GLY A 92 10.13 -1.76 -8.13
N LEU A 93 9.05 -1.06 -7.79
CA LEU A 93 8.49 0.02 -8.61
C LEU A 93 9.45 1.20 -8.72
N GLY A 94 10.09 1.60 -7.61
CA GLY A 94 11.08 2.67 -7.59
C GLY A 94 12.26 2.39 -8.53
N ALA A 95 12.77 1.15 -8.51
CA ALA A 95 13.80 0.70 -9.42
C ALA A 95 13.33 0.68 -10.88
N ALA A 96 12.13 0.14 -11.16
CA ALA A 96 11.60 0.01 -12.52
C ALA A 96 11.19 1.34 -13.16
N TRP A 97 10.71 2.29 -12.36
CA TRP A 97 10.21 3.59 -12.83
C TRP A 97 11.24 4.72 -12.64
N HIS A 98 12.40 4.41 -12.07
CA HIS A 98 13.43 5.38 -11.71
C HIS A 98 12.89 6.51 -10.81
N ARG A 99 12.10 6.15 -9.79
CA ARG A 99 11.47 7.09 -8.86
C ARG A 99 12.01 6.89 -7.44
N PRO A 100 12.16 7.98 -6.66
CA PRO A 100 12.53 7.87 -5.26
C PRO A 100 11.46 7.12 -4.47
N VAL A 101 11.89 6.33 -3.49
CA VAL A 101 11.03 5.62 -2.55
C VAL A 101 11.29 6.18 -1.15
N THR A 102 10.22 6.45 -0.41
CA THR A 102 10.30 6.91 0.98
C THR A 102 9.46 6.05 1.91
N GLY A 103 10.06 5.70 3.05
CA GLY A 103 9.40 4.99 4.12
C GLY A 103 8.61 5.95 5.00
N VAL A 104 7.32 5.70 5.17
CA VAL A 104 6.39 6.46 6.01
C VAL A 104 6.15 5.70 7.31
N ASN A 105 6.09 6.42 8.42
CA ASN A 105 5.66 5.83 9.67
C ASN A 105 4.12 5.80 9.73
N HIS A 106 3.57 4.64 10.03
CA HIS A 106 2.12 4.40 10.03
C HIS A 106 1.36 5.37 10.93
N LEU A 107 1.84 5.59 12.16
CA LEU A 107 1.19 6.48 13.12
C LEU A 107 1.24 7.94 12.68
N TRP A 108 2.33 8.37 12.04
CA TRP A 108 2.39 9.70 11.43
C TRP A 108 1.42 9.81 10.24
N GLY A 109 1.23 8.74 9.46
CA GLY A 109 0.25 8.69 8.38
C GLY A 109 -1.21 8.75 8.85
N HIS A 110 -1.51 8.40 10.11
CA HIS A 110 -2.84 8.63 10.70
C HIS A 110 -3.09 10.10 11.07
N ILE A 111 -2.04 10.89 11.29
CA ILE A 111 -2.15 12.28 11.74
C ILE A 111 -2.32 13.25 10.56
N TYR A 112 -1.70 12.94 9.41
CA TYR A 112 -1.60 13.81 8.24
C TYR A 112 -2.30 13.22 7.02
#